data_AF-A0A377TUH8-F1
#
_entry.id   AF-A0A377TUH8-F1
#
_cell.length_a   1.000
_cell.length_b   1.000
_cell.length_c   1.000
_cell.angle_alpha   90.00
_cell.angle_beta   90.00
_cell.angle_gamma   90.00
#
_symmetry.space_group_name_H-M   'P 1'
#
loop_
_entity.id
_entity.type
_entity.pdbx_description
1 polymer ?
#
loop_
_entity_poly.entity_id
_entity_poly.type
_entity_poly.pdbx_seq_one_letter_code
_entity_poly.pdbx_strand_id
1 'polypeptide(L)'
;MASYLFNSQLLSKPDGKMLIVVPEECRQRENVWRYLSDLAADSASPIDEVAVFDLRESMRNGGGPACLRLRVVLNEAERQAVNAHSLMNDERYQQLTAWVEKHYRDRLHARDLADPQLLREVYQALDELTQILRLGAVYDFQR
;
A
#
# COMPACT_ATOMS: atom_id res chain seq x y z
N MET A 1 19.26 -9.18 4.99
CA MET A 1 17.88 -8.91 5.46
C MET A 1 16.92 -9.38 4.40
N ALA A 2 16.24 -10.52 4.57
CA ALA A 2 15.50 -11.11 3.46
C ALA A 2 14.10 -11.63 3.82
N SER A 3 13.65 -11.45 5.06
CA SER A 3 12.24 -11.64 5.47
C SER A 3 11.45 -10.33 5.53
N TYR A 4 12.13 -9.18 5.67
CA TYR A 4 11.50 -7.88 5.93
C TYR A 4 10.52 -7.85 7.11
N LEU A 5 10.69 -8.74 8.09
CA LEU A 5 9.85 -8.83 9.29
C LEU A 5 9.66 -7.48 10.01
N PHE A 6 10.74 -6.70 10.12
CA PHE A 6 10.70 -5.38 10.79
C PHE A 6 10.17 -4.25 9.91
N ASN A 7 9.88 -4.54 8.64
CA ASN A 7 9.10 -3.67 7.76
C ASN A 7 7.60 -4.03 7.80
N SER A 8 7.16 -4.66 8.89
CA SER A 8 5.76 -4.95 9.16
C SER A 8 5.01 -3.73 9.66
N GLN A 9 3.68 -3.80 9.58
CA GLN A 9 2.80 -2.84 10.21
C GLN A 9 2.12 -3.48 11.41
N LEU A 10 2.15 -2.79 12.55
CA LEU A 10 1.45 -3.19 13.75
C LEU A 10 0.19 -2.34 13.89
N LEU A 11 -0.96 -2.99 13.95
CA LEU A 11 -2.29 -2.37 14.00
C LEU A 11 -2.96 -2.70 15.33
N SER A 12 -3.46 -1.69 16.03
CA SER A 12 -4.27 -1.89 17.22
C SER A 12 -5.70 -2.25 16.83
N LYS A 13 -6.23 -3.32 17.44
CA LYS A 13 -7.64 -3.71 17.34
C LYS A 13 -8.48 -3.04 18.44
N PRO A 14 -9.81 -2.97 18.30
CA PRO A 14 -10.69 -2.36 19.31
C PRO A 14 -10.63 -3.03 20.69
N ASP A 15 -10.26 -4.30 20.74
CA ASP A 15 -10.11 -5.10 21.97
C ASP A 15 -8.75 -4.89 22.69
N GLY A 16 -7.87 -4.03 22.16
CA GLY A 16 -6.54 -3.76 22.69
C GLY A 16 -5.46 -4.76 22.26
N LYS A 17 -5.83 -5.82 21.54
CA LYS A 17 -4.88 -6.72 20.87
C LYS A 17 -4.35 -6.08 19.58
N MET A 18 -3.41 -6.75 18.94
CA MET A 18 -2.69 -6.24 17.78
C MET A 18 -2.64 -7.24 16.63
N LEU A 19 -2.82 -6.71 15.43
CA LEU A 19 -2.58 -7.40 14.17
C LEU A 19 -1.20 -6.98 13.64
N ILE A 20 -0.36 -7.96 13.29
CA ILE A 20 0.87 -7.71 12.55
C ILE A 20 0.67 -8.04 11.06
N VAL A 21 0.95 -7.07 10.20
CA VAL A 21 0.90 -7.20 8.74
C VAL A 21 2.32 -7.44 8.22
N VAL A 22 2.56 -8.58 7.59
CA VAL A 22 3.88 -9.02 7.10
C VAL A 22 3.84 -9.35 5.60
N PRO A 23 4.98 -9.26 4.88
CA PRO A 23 5.04 -9.72 3.49
C PRO A 23 5.12 -11.26 3.40
N GLU A 24 4.75 -11.83 2.24
CA GLU A 24 4.76 -13.27 1.99
C GLU A 24 6.12 -13.95 2.28
N GLU A 25 7.25 -13.24 2.13
CA GLU A 25 8.59 -13.72 2.46
C GLU A 25 8.76 -14.10 3.94
N CYS A 26 7.94 -13.53 4.85
CA CYS A 26 7.90 -13.96 6.24
C CYS A 26 7.30 -15.37 6.39
N ARG A 27 6.28 -15.69 5.59
CA ARG A 27 5.64 -17.01 5.58
C ARG A 27 6.52 -18.08 4.93
N GLN A 28 7.24 -17.71 3.87
CA GLN A 28 8.15 -18.62 3.16
C GLN A 28 9.39 -19.02 3.98
N ARG A 29 9.73 -18.26 5.02
CA ARG A 29 10.87 -18.54 5.91
C ARG A 29 10.38 -19.23 7.17
N GLU A 30 10.54 -20.54 7.23
CA GLU A 30 10.03 -21.39 8.31
C GLU A 30 10.38 -20.87 9.72
N ASN A 31 11.62 -20.43 9.94
CA ASN A 31 12.03 -19.89 11.24
C ASN A 31 11.32 -18.58 11.62
N VAL A 32 11.04 -17.71 10.65
CA VAL A 32 10.31 -16.46 10.85
C VAL A 32 8.82 -16.75 11.05
N TRP A 33 8.25 -17.62 10.22
CA TRP A 33 6.85 -18.00 10.32
C TRP A 33 6.52 -18.70 11.63
N ARG A 34 7.38 -19.62 12.08
CA ARG A 34 7.26 -20.27 13.39
C ARG A 34 7.26 -19.23 14.51
N TYR A 35 8.23 -18.31 14.51
CA TYR A 35 8.28 -17.24 15.50
C TYR A 35 6.99 -16.38 15.52
N LEU A 36 6.48 -15.99 14.35
CA LEU A 36 5.24 -15.22 14.24
C LEU A 36 4.01 -16.01 14.71
N SER A 37 3.97 -17.31 14.42
CA SER A 37 2.89 -18.20 14.84
C SER A 37 2.91 -18.40 16.35
N ASP A 38 4.08 -18.65 16.94
CA ASP A 38 4.27 -18.77 18.38
C ASP A 38 3.89 -17.47 19.10
N LEU A 39 4.29 -16.33 18.53
CA LEU A 39 3.95 -15.00 19.06
C LEU A 39 2.45 -14.73 19.04
N ALA A 40 1.73 -15.14 18.00
CA ALA A 40 0.28 -15.00 17.90
C ALA A 40 -0.49 -15.98 18.79
N ALA A 41 0.09 -17.14 19.09
CA ALA A 41 -0.50 -18.16 19.95
C ALA A 41 -0.29 -17.86 21.45
N ASP A 42 0.71 -17.05 21.82
CA ASP A 42 0.98 -16.67 23.20
C ASP A 42 -0.08 -15.68 23.72
N SER A 43 -0.88 -16.12 24.69
CA SER A 43 -1.89 -15.28 25.35
C SER A 43 -1.33 -14.00 26.01
N ALA A 44 -0.06 -14.02 26.44
CA ALA A 44 0.63 -12.88 27.02
C ALA A 44 1.10 -11.87 25.97
N SER A 45 1.19 -12.28 24.69
CA SER A 45 1.53 -11.39 23.60
C SER A 45 0.39 -10.42 23.31
N PRO A 46 0.68 -9.13 23.03
CA PRO A 46 -0.31 -8.21 22.50
C PRO A 46 -0.68 -8.55 21.05
N ILE A 47 0.19 -9.24 20.31
CA ILE A 47 -0.06 -9.68 18.94
C ILE A 47 -0.76 -11.03 18.97
N ASP A 48 -1.95 -11.11 18.41
CA ASP A 48 -2.77 -12.33 18.35
C ASP A 48 -3.22 -12.66 16.91
N GLU A 49 -2.84 -11.85 15.93
CA GLU A 49 -3.18 -12.03 14.53
C GLU A 49 -1.99 -11.69 13.64
N VAL A 50 -1.76 -12.51 12.61
CA VAL A 50 -0.74 -12.31 11.58
C VAL A 50 -1.43 -12.30 10.21
N ALA A 51 -1.47 -11.13 9.55
CA ALA A 51 -1.95 -11.02 8.18
C ALA A 51 -0.78 -10.97 7.20
N VAL A 52 -0.84 -11.81 6.18
CA VAL A 52 0.22 -11.94 5.17
C VAL A 52 -0.26 -11.35 3.85
N PHE A 53 0.55 -10.49 3.23
CA PHE A 53 0.26 -9.88 1.93
C PHE A 53 1.37 -10.13 0.93
N ASP A 54 0.98 -10.40 -0.32
CA ASP A 54 1.89 -10.50 -1.46
C ASP A 54 2.21 -9.10 -1.99
N LEU A 55 3.44 -8.66 -1.76
CA LEU A 55 3.97 -7.36 -2.22
C LEU A 55 5.19 -7.53 -3.13
N ARG A 56 5.29 -8.65 -3.85
CA ARG A 56 6.48 -9.05 -4.63
C ARG A 56 7.08 -7.92 -5.48
N GLU A 57 6.26 -7.13 -6.19
CA GLU A 57 6.78 -6.05 -7.04
C GLU A 57 7.38 -4.87 -6.25
N SER A 58 6.80 -4.53 -5.10
CA SER A 58 7.37 -3.52 -4.19
C SER A 58 8.62 -4.05 -3.49
N MET A 59 8.59 -5.32 -3.08
CA MET A 59 9.69 -6.01 -2.42
C MET A 59 10.93 -6.15 -3.31
N ARG A 60 10.76 -6.34 -4.63
CA ARG A 60 11.86 -6.31 -5.62
C ARG A 60 12.62 -4.98 -5.62
N ASN A 61 11.97 -3.89 -5.23
CA ASN A 61 12.57 -2.56 -5.08
C ASN A 61 12.83 -2.17 -3.62
N GLY A 62 12.73 -3.11 -2.67
CA GLY A 62 13.03 -2.90 -1.26
C GLY A 62 11.92 -2.26 -0.41
N GLY A 63 10.71 -2.11 -0.95
CA GLY A 63 9.55 -1.58 -0.22
C GLY A 63 8.69 -2.69 0.37
N GLY A 64 8.76 -2.93 1.68
CA GLY A 64 7.79 -3.79 2.37
C GLY A 64 6.52 -3.04 2.79
N PRO A 65 5.61 -3.68 3.55
CA PRO A 65 4.33 -3.10 3.95
C PRO A 65 4.45 -1.72 4.65
N ALA A 66 5.44 -1.55 5.52
CA ALA A 66 5.63 -0.29 6.25
C ALA A 66 6.17 0.84 5.37
N CYS A 67 6.87 0.53 4.28
CA CYS A 67 7.39 1.52 3.34
C CYS A 67 6.28 2.14 2.46
N LEU A 68 5.16 1.43 2.26
CA LEU A 68 4.06 1.87 1.39
C LEU A 68 3.03 2.77 2.09
N ARG A 69 3.30 3.20 3.34
CA ARG A 69 2.31 3.91 4.15
C ARG A 69 2.91 4.98 5.05
N LEU A 70 2.19 6.09 5.15
CA LEU A 70 2.43 7.16 6.13
C LEU A 70 1.42 7.04 7.27
N ARG A 71 1.89 6.97 8.52
CA ARG A 71 1.00 7.00 9.70
C ARG A 71 0.74 8.45 10.09
N VAL A 72 -0.52 8.84 10.11
CA VAL A 72 -0.98 10.16 10.56
C VAL A 72 -2.08 9.93 11.58
N VAL A 73 -1.86 10.38 12.82
CA VAL A 73 -2.88 10.33 13.87
C VAL A 73 -3.72 11.59 13.72
N LEU A 74 -5.04 11.41 13.64
CA LEU A 74 -6.01 12.48 13.46
C LEU A 74 -7.10 12.35 14.51
N ASN A 75 -7.52 13.46 15.10
CA ASN A 75 -8.79 13.54 15.80
C ASN A 75 -9.96 13.62 14.81
N GLU A 76 -11.21 13.59 15.30
CA GLU A 76 -12.38 13.57 14.43
C GLU A 76 -12.53 14.82 13.55
N ALA A 77 -12.25 16.01 14.09
CA ALA A 77 -12.32 17.25 13.31
C ALA A 77 -11.23 17.29 12.21
N GLU A 78 -10.01 16.86 12.53
CA GLU A 78 -8.92 16.75 11.56
C GLU A 78 -9.24 15.70 10.48
N ARG A 79 -9.82 14.56 10.87
CA ARG A 79 -10.26 13.52 9.93
C ARG A 79 -11.34 14.03 8.97
N GLN A 80 -12.29 14.83 9.46
CA GLN A 80 -13.32 15.46 8.63
C GLN A 80 -12.76 16.53 7.68
N ALA A 81 -11.63 17.15 8.04
CA ALA A 81 -10.96 18.14 7.21
C ALA A 81 -10.08 17.53 6.09
N VAL A 82 -9.80 16.22 6.15
CA VAL A 82 -9.08 15.52 5.07
C VAL A 82 -9.93 15.52 3.79
N ASN A 83 -9.26 15.57 2.64
CA ASN A 83 -9.93 15.32 1.37
C ASN A 83 -10.58 13.93 1.36
N ALA A 84 -11.91 13.88 1.48
CA ALA A 84 -12.69 12.65 1.53
C ALA A 84 -12.46 11.76 0.29
N HIS A 85 -12.07 12.33 -0.84
CA HIS A 85 -11.76 11.59 -2.07
C HIS A 85 -10.42 10.87 -2.05
N SER A 86 -9.55 11.16 -1.07
CA SER A 86 -8.33 10.39 -0.82
C SER A 86 -8.51 9.27 0.21
N LEU A 87 -9.66 9.20 0.89
CA LEU A 87 -9.95 8.14 1.85
C LEU A 87 -10.42 6.88 1.12
N MET A 88 -9.94 5.72 1.58
CA MET A 88 -10.29 4.43 0.99
C MET A 88 -11.68 3.98 1.44
N ASN A 89 -12.46 3.50 0.48
CA ASN A 89 -13.73 2.80 0.64
C ASN A 89 -13.95 1.89 -0.58
N ASP A 90 -15.06 1.14 -0.63
CA ASP A 90 -15.32 0.19 -1.72
C ASP A 90 -15.43 0.87 -3.09
N GLU A 91 -16.07 2.03 -3.16
CA GLU A 91 -16.20 2.80 -4.41
C GLU A 91 -14.81 3.26 -4.90
N ARG A 92 -13.99 3.81 -4.01
CA ARG A 92 -12.64 4.28 -4.29
C ARG A 92 -11.75 3.13 -4.75
N TYR A 93 -11.86 1.99 -4.09
CA TYR A 93 -11.14 0.78 -4.45
C TYR A 93 -11.46 0.36 -5.90
N GLN A 94 -12.75 0.29 -6.24
CA GLN A 94 -13.19 -0.08 -7.59
C GLN A 94 -12.74 0.94 -8.65
N GLN A 95 -12.87 2.24 -8.36
CA GLN A 95 -12.41 3.32 -9.26
C GLN A 95 -10.91 3.24 -9.53
N LEU A 96 -10.10 3.08 -8.47
CA LEU A 96 -8.65 2.99 -8.61
C LEU A 96 -8.22 1.70 -9.31
N THR A 97 -8.90 0.58 -9.04
CA THR A 97 -8.61 -0.70 -9.73
C THR A 97 -8.88 -0.58 -11.22
N ALA A 98 -10.05 -0.07 -11.61
CA ALA A 98 -10.39 0.14 -13.02
C ALA A 98 -9.45 1.16 -13.70
N TRP A 99 -9.02 2.20 -12.98
CA TRP A 99 -8.03 3.15 -13.49
C TRP A 99 -6.67 2.50 -13.71
N VAL A 100 -6.21 1.63 -12.79
CA VAL A 100 -4.97 0.85 -12.98
C VAL A 100 -5.11 -0.07 -14.19
N GLU A 101 -6.19 -0.86 -14.28
CA GLU A 101 -6.43 -1.79 -15.39
C GLU A 101 -6.48 -1.08 -16.76
N LYS A 102 -6.96 0.17 -16.79
CA LYS A 102 -7.03 0.98 -18.01
C LYS A 102 -5.65 1.50 -18.45
N HIS A 103 -4.79 1.90 -17.52
CA HIS A 103 -3.59 2.71 -17.81
C HIS A 103 -2.26 1.99 -17.62
N TYR A 104 -2.20 0.97 -16.76
CA TYR A 104 -0.94 0.30 -16.46
C TYR A 104 -0.62 -0.75 -17.52
N ARG A 105 0.62 -0.75 -17.99
CA ARG A 105 1.15 -1.80 -18.86
C ARG A 105 1.52 -3.02 -18.03
N ASP A 106 1.22 -4.21 -18.52
CA ASP A 106 1.63 -5.48 -17.88
C ASP A 106 3.16 -5.67 -17.85
N ARG A 107 3.89 -4.96 -18.71
CA ARG A 107 5.36 -4.99 -18.82
C ARG A 107 5.89 -3.61 -19.15
N LEU A 108 6.99 -3.23 -18.50
CA LEU A 108 7.74 -2.01 -18.77
C LEU A 108 9.25 -2.29 -18.67
N HIS A 109 9.99 -1.93 -19.70
CA HIS A 109 11.44 -2.02 -19.76
C HIS A 109 12.07 -0.62 -19.83
N ALA A 110 13.34 -0.51 -19.42
CA ALA A 110 14.06 0.77 -19.43
C ALA A 110 14.07 1.47 -20.80
N ARG A 111 14.11 0.70 -21.90
CA ARG A 111 14.05 1.25 -23.27
C ARG A 111 12.70 1.87 -23.61
N ASP A 112 11.62 1.43 -22.97
CA ASP A 112 10.27 1.91 -23.22
C ASP A 112 10.09 3.32 -22.63
N LEU A 113 10.96 3.74 -21.70
CA LEU A 113 11.00 5.10 -21.17
C LEU A 113 11.34 6.17 -22.23
N ALA A 114 11.95 5.76 -23.35
CA ALA A 114 12.24 6.65 -24.46
C ALA A 114 11.04 6.83 -25.41
N ASP A 115 9.96 6.07 -25.25
CA ASP A 115 8.76 6.14 -26.08
C ASP A 115 7.91 7.38 -25.73
N PRO A 116 7.74 8.35 -26.65
CA PRO A 116 6.88 9.52 -26.40
C PRO A 116 5.43 9.15 -26.14
N GLN A 117 4.97 7.98 -26.59
CA GLN A 117 3.61 7.51 -26.33
C GLN A 117 3.42 7.19 -24.84
N LEU A 118 4.42 6.63 -24.17
CA LEU A 118 4.37 6.38 -22.72
C LEU A 118 4.17 7.68 -21.94
N LEU A 119 4.85 8.76 -22.34
CA LEU A 119 4.69 10.06 -21.67
C LEU A 119 3.25 10.58 -21.77
N ARG A 120 2.62 10.47 -22.95
CA ARG A 120 1.22 10.87 -23.15
C ARG A 120 0.26 10.04 -22.31
N GLU A 121 0.48 8.73 -22.24
CA GLU A 121 -0.31 7.81 -21.40
C GLU A 121 -0.19 8.19 -19.92
N VAL A 122 1.03 8.46 -19.44
CA VAL A 122 1.27 8.88 -18.05
C VAL A 122 0.55 10.20 -17.74
N TYR A 123 0.63 11.20 -18.61
CA TYR A 123 -0.05 12.49 -18.38
C TYR A 123 -1.56 12.33 -18.35
N GLN A 124 -2.13 11.55 -19.28
CA GLN A 124 -3.56 11.26 -19.27
C GLN A 124 -3.97 10.50 -18.00
N ALA A 125 -3.22 9.48 -17.61
CA ALA A 125 -3.49 8.68 -16.42
C ALA A 125 -3.47 9.57 -15.17
N LEU A 126 -2.43 10.40 -15.00
CA LEU A 126 -2.30 11.32 -13.87
C LEU A 126 -3.42 12.37 -13.86
N ASP A 127 -3.81 12.91 -15.01
CA ASP A 127 -4.93 13.86 -15.09
C ASP A 127 -6.24 13.22 -14.61
N GLU A 128 -6.57 12.03 -15.14
CA GLU A 128 -7.74 11.26 -14.70
C GLU A 128 -7.67 10.92 -13.19
N LEU A 129 -6.49 10.58 -12.66
CA LEU A 129 -6.31 10.29 -11.23
C LEU A 129 -6.56 11.52 -10.36
N THR A 130 -6.09 12.71 -10.76
CA THR A 130 -6.37 13.95 -10.01
C THR A 130 -7.84 14.31 -9.99
N GLN A 131 -8.59 13.96 -11.05
CA GLN A 131 -10.04 14.12 -11.10
C GLN A 131 -10.74 13.13 -10.16
N ILE A 132 -10.35 11.85 -10.20
CA ILE A 132 -10.85 10.81 -9.28
C ILE A 132 -10.65 11.28 -7.83
N LEU A 133 -9.45 11.70 -7.48
CA LEU A 133 -9.07 12.10 -6.12
C LEU A 133 -9.42 13.56 -5.78
N ARG A 134 -10.02 14.31 -6.71
CA ARG A 134 -10.36 15.74 -6.57
C ARG A 134 -9.22 16.61 -6.02
N LEU A 135 -8.04 16.46 -6.60
CA LEU A 135 -6.84 17.19 -6.19
C LEU A 135 -6.68 18.54 -6.91
N GLY A 136 -7.37 18.73 -8.04
CA GLY A 136 -7.11 19.85 -8.94
C GLY A 136 -5.78 19.70 -9.68
N ALA A 137 -5.28 20.81 -10.24
CA ALA A 137 -4.03 20.85 -11.00
C ALA A 137 -2.79 20.84 -10.08
N VAL A 138 -2.44 19.66 -9.59
CA VAL A 138 -1.29 19.45 -8.68
C VAL A 138 0.00 19.14 -9.43
N TYR A 139 -0.07 18.62 -10.65
CA TYR A 139 1.09 18.35 -11.48
C TYR A 139 1.43 19.53 -12.39
N ASP A 140 2.71 19.74 -12.68
CA ASP A 140 3.17 20.88 -13.47
C ASP A 140 2.63 20.87 -14.90
N PHE A 141 2.39 19.70 -15.51
CA PHE A 141 1.84 19.60 -16.87
C PHE A 141 0.36 20.02 -16.97
N GLN A 142 -0.33 20.17 -15.83
CA GLN A 142 -1.74 20.59 -15.76
C GLN A 142 -1.90 22.11 -15.68
N ARG A 143 -0.79 22.87 -15.70
CA ARG A 143 -0.76 24.32 -15.54
C ARG A 143 -0.45 25.04 -16.85
#